data_AF-A0AA40FNS9-F1
#
_entry.id   AF-A0AA40FNS9-F1
#
_cell.length_a   1.000
_cell.length_b   1.000
_cell.length_c   1.000
_cell.angle_alpha   90.00
_cell.angle_beta   90.00
_cell.angle_gamma   90.00
#
_symmetry.space_group_name_H-M   'P 1'
#
loop_
_entity.id
_entity.type
_entity.pdbx_description
1 polymer ?
#
loop_
_entity_poly.entity_id
_entity_poly.type
_entity_poly.pdbx_seq_one_letter_code
_entity_poly.pdbx_strand_id
1 'polypeptide(L)'
;MAPRRKSVGLLRAPLTDSLDKENNYLRSLSDFQARVRRRESIRNYKNIAEYDLEQKIELETKIKEGSSRLLAAARHPAQSLEAARTLFTSNKRMSIYMTELEHRRRDALLKTSNSDNGGKLSISDLRFPLMWRDSDHFKNRGDYRRFAIFCIVRVGAEIQDTSLLFPIDRKQTDISFPDILLFNNVPAEFELSLEVYSHILQEDLSIASTPRKIRRTIHSSISKTVGRKFVAALRNEYESKVPQFELMAYAKMTLDDTDENIRSLDLTLNNFGNKGNALPLFGHFCCRLAVQPYYIDKEICAGFAIINSRRCYMRLRRFQIEIWKSKKCPEKLKKPMHAICVNKKTTVRRSKSIKNQLYIINNINDNEVCDIIEFHSNEDVQKWFDSLAICIKEHARWKHAAMKLQQIPYSEYSNENANIINTFDEKNKRQRSLYDETSLIDNIYREANIVCPNM
;
A
#
# COMPACT_ATOMS: atom_id res chain seq x y z
N MET A 1 -61.96 39.50 -25.11
CA MET A 1 -60.73 39.74 -24.32
C MET A 1 -60.65 38.69 -23.23
N ALA A 2 -59.72 37.74 -23.33
CA ALA A 2 -59.50 36.70 -22.33
C ALA A 2 -58.45 37.15 -21.29
N PRO A 3 -58.60 36.84 -19.99
CA PRO A 3 -57.58 37.15 -19.00
C PRO A 3 -56.51 36.04 -18.95
N ARG A 4 -55.24 36.45 -19.07
CA ARG A 4 -54.06 35.57 -18.96
C ARG A 4 -53.89 35.03 -17.53
N ARG A 5 -53.88 33.70 -17.38
CA ARG A 5 -53.34 33.03 -16.17
C ARG A 5 -51.81 33.10 -16.18
N LYS A 6 -51.21 33.64 -15.11
CA LYS A 6 -49.76 33.50 -14.83
C LYS A 6 -49.51 32.10 -14.26
N SER A 7 -48.74 31.27 -14.97
CA SER A 7 -48.18 30.04 -14.43
C SER A 7 -46.93 30.36 -13.62
N VAL A 8 -46.97 30.14 -12.31
CA VAL A 8 -45.76 30.11 -11.47
C VAL A 8 -45.12 28.74 -11.66
N GLY A 9 -44.05 28.69 -12.45
CA GLY A 9 -43.23 27.48 -12.59
C GLY A 9 -42.38 27.27 -11.34
N LEU A 10 -42.59 26.15 -10.64
CA LEU A 10 -41.57 25.64 -9.72
C LEU A 10 -40.35 25.21 -10.58
N LEU A 11 -39.24 25.92 -10.44
CA LEU A 11 -37.94 25.48 -10.94
C LEU A 11 -37.50 24.24 -10.14
N ARG A 12 -37.81 23.06 -10.66
CA ARG A 12 -37.13 21.81 -10.27
C ARG A 12 -35.79 21.81 -10.98
N ALA A 13 -34.71 22.10 -10.26
CA ALA A 13 -33.36 21.79 -10.74
C ALA A 13 -33.24 20.27 -10.96
N PRO A 14 -32.58 19.80 -12.04
CA PRO A 14 -32.46 18.38 -12.31
C PRO A 14 -31.49 17.74 -11.29
N LEU A 15 -31.95 16.67 -10.63
CA LEU A 15 -31.19 15.87 -9.65
C LEU A 15 -29.79 15.42 -10.14
N THR A 16 -29.59 15.36 -11.46
CA THR A 16 -28.33 14.98 -12.10
C THR A 16 -27.20 15.98 -11.84
N ASP A 17 -27.49 17.28 -11.86
CA ASP A 17 -26.48 18.34 -11.72
C ASP A 17 -25.96 18.47 -10.27
N SER A 18 -26.76 18.02 -9.29
CA SER A 18 -26.36 17.89 -7.87
C SER A 18 -25.43 16.69 -7.66
N LEU A 19 -25.77 15.54 -8.26
CA LEU A 19 -24.99 14.30 -8.14
C LEU A 19 -23.60 14.46 -8.77
N ASP A 20 -23.51 15.12 -9.93
CA ASP A 20 -22.25 15.32 -10.64
C ASP A 20 -21.31 16.29 -9.91
N LYS A 21 -21.86 17.34 -9.29
CA LYS A 21 -21.09 18.26 -8.42
C LYS A 21 -20.59 17.57 -7.16
N GLU A 22 -21.41 16.70 -6.57
CA GLU A 22 -21.02 15.91 -5.40
C GLU A 22 -19.90 14.91 -5.74
N ASN A 23 -20.05 14.18 -6.85
CA ASN A 23 -19.03 13.25 -7.33
C ASN A 23 -17.69 13.95 -7.61
N ASN A 24 -17.72 15.17 -8.14
CA ASN A 24 -16.53 15.99 -8.36
C ASN A 24 -15.87 16.46 -7.05
N TYR A 25 -16.67 16.84 -6.05
CA TYR A 25 -16.15 17.20 -4.72
C TYR A 25 -15.50 16.00 -4.03
N LEU A 26 -16.17 14.84 -4.03
CA LEU A 26 -15.66 13.61 -3.41
C LEU A 26 -14.39 13.11 -4.10
N ARG A 27 -14.33 13.18 -5.43
CA ARG A 27 -13.10 12.88 -6.19
C ARG A 27 -11.97 13.84 -5.80
N SER A 28 -12.26 15.15 -5.73
CA SER A 28 -11.28 16.16 -5.31
C SER A 28 -10.78 15.96 -3.88
N LEU A 29 -11.66 15.50 -2.98
CA LEU A 29 -11.32 15.18 -1.58
C LEU A 29 -10.45 13.92 -1.48
N SER A 30 -10.82 12.85 -2.20
CA SER A 30 -10.01 11.63 -2.30
C SER A 30 -8.62 11.94 -2.87
N ASP A 31 -8.55 12.76 -3.92
CA ASP A 31 -7.28 13.19 -4.51
C ASP A 31 -6.46 14.04 -3.54
N PHE A 32 -7.11 14.92 -2.76
CA PHE A 32 -6.44 15.70 -1.72
C PHE A 32 -5.89 14.80 -0.62
N GLN A 33 -6.69 13.88 -0.09
CA GLN A 33 -6.27 12.91 0.92
C GLN A 33 -5.11 12.05 0.40
N ALA A 34 -5.18 11.58 -0.85
CA ALA A 34 -4.10 10.84 -1.49
C ALA A 34 -2.81 11.66 -1.62
N ARG A 35 -2.92 12.95 -1.98
CA ARG A 35 -1.77 13.87 -2.00
C ARG A 35 -1.18 14.12 -0.62
N VAL A 36 -2.01 14.27 0.42
CA VAL A 36 -1.56 14.45 1.81
C VAL A 36 -0.83 13.19 2.30
N ARG A 37 -1.42 12.00 2.09
CA ARG A 37 -0.79 10.69 2.37
C ARG A 37 0.60 10.57 1.75
N ARG A 38 0.72 10.93 0.46
CA ARG A 38 2.00 10.94 -0.27
C ARG A 38 3.01 11.94 0.29
N ARG A 39 2.57 13.09 0.81
CA ARG A 39 3.47 14.08 1.42
C ARG A 39 3.96 13.67 2.81
N GLU A 40 3.12 12.99 3.58
CA GLU A 40 3.49 12.50 4.91
C GLU A 40 4.48 11.34 4.84
N SER A 41 4.31 10.40 3.89
CA SER A 41 5.29 9.31 3.68
C SER A 41 6.68 9.81 3.29
N ILE A 42 6.78 10.98 2.66
CA ILE A 42 8.05 11.64 2.29
C ILE A 42 8.70 12.36 3.48
N ARG A 43 7.93 12.93 4.41
CA ARG A 43 8.50 13.69 5.56
C ARG A 43 9.14 12.81 6.62
N ASN A 44 8.80 11.52 6.70
CA ASN A 44 9.31 10.58 7.70
C ASN A 44 10.81 10.21 7.57
N TYR A 45 11.59 10.91 6.74
CA TYR A 45 13.00 10.56 6.47
C TYR A 45 14.03 11.16 7.47
N LYS A 46 13.64 12.05 8.41
CA LYS A 46 14.64 12.85 9.17
C LYS A 46 14.40 13.06 10.67
N ASN A 47 13.44 12.42 11.31
CA ASN A 47 13.15 12.69 12.74
C ASN A 47 13.74 11.64 13.68
N ILE A 48 14.18 12.10 14.87
CA ILE A 48 14.50 11.22 16.00
C ILE A 48 13.23 10.41 16.32
N ALA A 49 13.36 9.09 16.26
CA ALA A 49 12.22 8.18 16.12
C ALA A 49 11.15 8.29 17.24
N GLU A 50 11.53 8.72 18.45
CA GLU A 50 10.60 8.95 19.57
C GLU A 50 9.83 10.26 19.42
N TYR A 51 10.52 11.37 19.15
CA TYR A 51 9.92 12.68 18.89
C TYR A 51 8.97 12.64 17.67
N ASP A 52 9.28 11.78 16.69
CA ASP A 52 8.41 11.51 15.54
C ASP A 52 7.06 10.88 15.93
N LEU A 53 7.04 9.95 16.89
CA LEU A 53 5.81 9.31 17.35
C LEU A 53 4.93 10.24 18.17
N GLU A 54 5.53 11.05 19.04
CA GLU A 54 4.79 12.05 19.82
C GLU A 54 4.11 13.09 18.91
N GLN A 55 4.80 13.56 17.87
CA GLN A 55 4.21 14.43 16.85
C GLN A 55 3.07 13.76 16.08
N LYS A 56 3.23 12.48 15.71
CA LYS A 56 2.17 11.69 15.06
C LYS A 56 0.94 11.54 15.96
N ILE A 57 1.13 11.30 17.26
CA ILE A 57 0.05 11.25 18.25
C ILE A 57 -0.67 12.61 18.37
N GLU A 58 0.07 13.71 18.43
CA GLU A 58 -0.53 15.05 18.49
C GLU A 58 -1.34 15.36 17.23
N LEU A 59 -0.81 15.01 16.06
CA LEU A 59 -1.50 15.17 14.78
C LEU A 59 -2.79 14.36 14.74
N GLU A 60 -2.74 13.08 15.13
CA GLU A 60 -3.94 12.23 15.16
C GLU A 60 -4.97 12.72 16.18
N THR A 61 -4.55 13.34 17.29
CA THR A 61 -5.47 13.97 18.25
C THR A 61 -6.27 15.10 17.59
N LYS A 62 -5.59 15.95 16.82
CA LYS A 62 -6.21 17.05 16.07
C LYS A 62 -7.14 16.52 14.96
N ILE A 63 -6.73 15.48 14.24
CA ILE A 63 -7.54 14.84 13.19
C ILE A 63 -8.81 14.24 13.78
N LYS A 64 -8.69 13.55 14.92
CA LYS A 64 -9.82 12.96 15.65
C LYS A 64 -10.84 14.00 16.09
N GLU A 65 -10.37 15.11 16.67
CA GLU A 65 -11.24 16.22 17.08
C GLU A 65 -11.95 16.86 15.87
N GLY A 66 -11.19 17.16 14.81
CA GLY A 66 -11.75 17.71 13.57
C GLY A 66 -12.78 16.81 12.93
N SER A 67 -12.49 15.50 12.82
CA SER A 67 -13.38 14.50 12.24
C SER A 67 -14.66 14.33 13.06
N SER A 68 -14.57 14.38 14.40
CA SER A 68 -15.74 14.33 15.29
C SER A 68 -16.66 15.54 15.10
N ARG A 69 -16.07 16.75 14.94
CA ARG A 69 -16.84 17.97 14.64
C ARG A 69 -17.48 17.91 13.26
N LEU A 70 -16.76 17.43 12.24
CA LEU A 70 -17.30 17.24 10.89
C LEU A 70 -18.46 16.24 10.88
N LEU A 71 -18.31 15.12 11.58
CA LEU A 71 -19.34 14.10 11.70
C LEU A 71 -20.61 14.64 12.40
N ALA A 72 -20.45 15.46 13.44
CA ALA A 72 -21.57 16.11 14.12
C ALA A 72 -22.27 17.17 13.25
N ALA A 73 -21.55 17.80 12.33
CA ALA A 73 -22.07 18.81 11.41
C ALA A 73 -22.55 18.24 10.07
N ALA A 74 -22.18 17.00 9.74
CA ALA A 74 -22.45 16.37 8.46
C ALA A 74 -23.96 16.24 8.23
N ARG A 75 -24.41 16.76 7.09
CA ARG A 75 -25.80 16.63 6.64
C ARG A 75 -25.95 15.66 5.47
N HIS A 76 -24.86 15.39 4.76
CA HIS A 76 -24.83 14.49 3.62
C HIS A 76 -24.25 13.11 4.02
N PRO A 77 -24.83 11.99 3.57
CA PRO A 77 -24.32 10.65 3.86
C PRO A 77 -22.85 10.47 3.47
N ALA A 78 -22.44 11.00 2.31
CA ALA A 78 -21.05 10.95 1.84
C ALA A 78 -20.06 11.64 2.79
N GLN A 79 -20.43 12.81 3.32
CA GLN A 79 -19.61 13.56 4.28
C GLN A 79 -19.51 12.83 5.61
N SER A 80 -20.64 12.24 6.06
CA SER A 80 -20.69 11.44 7.29
C SER A 80 -19.79 10.20 7.18
N LEU A 81 -19.84 9.51 6.04
CA LEU A 81 -19.02 8.32 5.77
C LEU A 81 -17.52 8.62 5.74
N GLU A 82 -17.11 9.69 5.07
CA GLU A 82 -15.68 10.11 5.05
C GLU A 82 -15.18 10.57 6.41
N ALA A 83 -15.99 11.34 7.15
CA ALA A 83 -15.65 11.77 8.51
C ALA A 83 -15.54 10.57 9.46
N ALA A 84 -16.46 9.59 9.34
CA ALA A 84 -16.43 8.36 10.12
C ALA A 84 -15.21 7.48 9.78
N ARG A 85 -14.87 7.31 8.49
CA ARG A 85 -13.66 6.59 8.06
C ARG A 85 -12.41 7.26 8.63
N THR A 86 -12.29 8.58 8.49
CA THR A 86 -11.12 9.33 8.98
C THR A 86 -10.97 9.19 10.48
N LEU A 87 -12.08 9.32 11.23
CA LEU A 87 -12.11 9.12 12.67
C LEU A 87 -11.70 7.69 13.05
N PHE A 88 -12.19 6.68 12.32
CA PHE A 88 -11.87 5.29 12.52
C PHE A 88 -10.38 5.00 12.33
N THR A 89 -9.81 5.40 11.18
CA THR A 89 -8.39 5.20 10.88
C THR A 89 -7.50 5.95 11.87
N SER A 90 -7.89 7.17 12.25
CA SER A 90 -7.16 7.98 13.24
C SER A 90 -7.10 7.31 14.62
N ASN A 91 -8.21 6.73 15.08
CA ASN A 91 -8.24 5.95 16.33
C ASN A 91 -7.30 4.74 16.27
N LYS A 92 -7.26 4.03 15.12
CA LYS A 92 -6.39 2.87 14.92
C LYS A 92 -4.90 3.28 14.94
N ARG A 93 -4.54 4.36 14.24
CA ARG A 93 -3.20 4.96 14.25
C ARG A 93 -2.76 5.35 15.66
N MET A 94 -3.61 6.06 16.38
CA MET A 94 -3.35 6.45 17.77
C MET A 94 -3.00 5.26 18.66
N SER A 95 -3.82 4.19 18.63
CA SER A 95 -3.59 3.00 19.44
C SER A 95 -2.24 2.35 19.16
N ILE A 96 -1.84 2.30 17.89
CA ILE A 96 -0.58 1.70 17.47
C ILE A 96 0.61 2.59 17.84
N TYR A 97 0.54 3.90 17.58
CA TYR A 97 1.60 4.83 17.96
C TYR A 97 1.84 4.87 19.47
N MET A 98 0.76 4.87 20.27
CA MET A 98 0.87 4.82 21.73
C MET A 98 1.55 3.52 22.20
N THR A 99 1.16 2.37 21.63
CA THR A 99 1.75 1.07 21.99
C THR A 99 3.24 1.01 21.63
N GLU A 100 3.60 1.51 20.45
CA GLU A 100 4.99 1.57 19.98
C GLU A 100 5.82 2.55 20.83
N LEU A 101 5.27 3.71 21.19
CA LEU A 101 5.95 4.69 22.04
C LEU A 101 6.28 4.11 23.41
N GLU A 102 5.32 3.42 24.04
CA GLU A 102 5.54 2.73 25.31
C GLU A 102 6.56 1.59 25.20
N HIS A 103 6.64 0.92 24.05
CA HIS A 103 7.67 -0.08 23.78
C HIS A 103 9.06 0.55 23.72
N ARG A 104 9.21 1.66 22.99
CA ARG A 104 10.50 2.36 22.86
C ARG A 104 10.99 2.95 24.17
N ARG A 105 10.08 3.49 25.00
CA ARG A 105 10.40 3.98 26.34
C ARG A 105 10.97 2.87 27.24
N ARG A 106 10.44 1.65 27.13
CA ARG A 106 10.95 0.47 27.86
C ARG A 106 12.30 -0.02 27.33
N ASP A 107 12.51 0.02 26.02
CA ASP A 107 13.69 -0.54 25.37
C ASP A 107 14.90 0.42 25.31
N ALA A 108 14.76 1.66 25.75
CA ALA A 108 15.81 2.68 25.75
C ALA A 108 17.09 2.29 26.54
N LEU A 109 17.07 1.20 27.33
CA LEU A 109 18.24 0.63 28.01
C LEU A 109 19.12 -0.27 27.12
N LEU A 110 18.66 -0.71 25.95
CA LEU A 110 19.40 -1.61 25.05
C LEU A 110 19.61 -0.92 23.70
N LYS A 111 20.50 0.08 23.66
CA LYS A 111 20.89 0.75 22.41
C LYS A 111 21.58 -0.22 21.45
N THR A 112 20.81 -0.83 20.55
CA THR A 112 21.35 -1.32 19.28
C THR A 112 20.97 -0.29 18.22
N SER A 113 21.98 0.31 17.60
CA SER A 113 21.80 1.19 16.45
C SER A 113 21.16 0.39 15.31
N ASN A 114 19.85 0.52 15.12
CA ASN A 114 19.22 0.01 13.91
C ASN A 114 19.74 0.82 12.73
N SER A 115 20.55 0.20 11.88
CA SER A 115 20.97 0.81 10.61
C SER A 115 19.74 1.02 9.73
N ASP A 116 19.54 2.26 9.26
CA ASP A 116 18.51 2.72 8.30
C ASP A 116 18.65 2.11 6.89
N ASN A 117 18.81 0.78 6.82
CA ASN A 117 19.04 0.04 5.59
C ASN A 117 17.82 -0.82 5.20
N GLY A 118 16.62 -0.41 5.59
CA GLY A 118 15.38 -1.06 5.19
C GLY A 118 15.02 -0.80 3.72
N GLY A 119 14.25 -1.69 3.13
CA GLY A 119 13.72 -1.55 1.77
C GLY A 119 12.51 -0.61 1.69
N LYS A 120 12.10 -0.33 0.46
CA LYS A 120 10.81 0.29 0.16
C LYS A 120 9.82 -0.83 -0.18
N LEU A 121 8.60 -0.74 0.31
CA LEU A 121 7.54 -1.71 0.02
C LEU A 121 6.34 -0.97 -0.56
N SER A 122 5.70 -1.56 -1.57
CA SER A 122 4.51 -1.02 -2.20
C SER A 122 3.44 -2.08 -2.36
N ILE A 123 2.20 -1.69 -2.15
CA ILE A 123 1.02 -2.49 -2.49
C ILE A 123 0.14 -1.68 -3.45
N SER A 124 -0.22 -2.31 -4.55
CA SER A 124 -0.99 -1.70 -5.65
C SER A 124 -1.90 -2.74 -6.30
N ASP A 125 -2.77 -2.30 -7.20
CA ASP A 125 -3.74 -3.16 -7.91
C ASP A 125 -4.59 -4.01 -6.97
N LEU A 126 -5.00 -3.43 -5.85
CA LEU A 126 -5.84 -4.08 -4.84
C LEU A 126 -7.24 -4.33 -5.41
N ARG A 127 -7.58 -5.61 -5.61
CA ARG A 127 -8.89 -6.05 -6.13
C ARG A 127 -9.49 -7.15 -5.29
N PHE A 128 -10.77 -7.01 -4.96
CA PHE A 128 -11.54 -7.96 -4.15
C PHE A 128 -12.73 -8.47 -4.94
N PRO A 129 -12.68 -9.70 -5.50
CA PRO A 129 -13.85 -10.32 -6.10
C PRO A 129 -14.97 -10.53 -5.08
N LEU A 130 -16.21 -10.39 -5.56
CA LEU A 130 -17.44 -10.49 -4.79
C LEU A 130 -18.25 -11.76 -5.15
N MET A 131 -18.97 -12.29 -4.16
CA MET A 131 -19.78 -13.51 -4.23
C MET A 131 -21.26 -13.21 -4.01
N TRP A 132 -21.88 -12.51 -4.96
CA TRP A 132 -23.33 -12.38 -4.98
C TRP A 132 -23.98 -13.73 -5.30
N ARG A 133 -25.13 -14.02 -4.69
CA ARG A 133 -25.87 -15.25 -5.03
C ARG A 133 -26.58 -15.07 -6.36
N ASP A 134 -26.82 -16.16 -7.09
CA ASP A 134 -27.57 -16.11 -8.34
C ASP A 134 -28.94 -15.45 -8.16
N SER A 135 -29.64 -15.77 -7.07
CA SER A 135 -30.91 -15.15 -6.67
C SER A 135 -30.82 -13.63 -6.53
N ASP A 136 -29.64 -13.08 -6.26
CA ASP A 136 -29.41 -11.67 -6.06
C ASP A 136 -29.51 -10.86 -7.38
N HIS A 137 -29.36 -11.52 -8.53
CA HIS A 137 -29.44 -10.91 -9.85
C HIS A 137 -30.79 -11.11 -10.54
N PHE A 138 -31.59 -12.11 -10.15
CA PHE A 138 -32.84 -12.44 -10.84
C PHE A 138 -34.02 -11.54 -10.45
N LYS A 139 -34.75 -11.07 -11.48
CA LYS A 139 -36.09 -10.43 -11.40
C LYS A 139 -36.19 -9.23 -10.44
N ASN A 140 -35.11 -8.46 -10.27
CA ASN A 140 -35.08 -7.31 -9.36
C ASN A 140 -35.56 -7.62 -7.93
N ARG A 141 -35.59 -8.88 -7.48
CA ARG A 141 -35.96 -9.31 -6.11
C ARG A 141 -34.75 -9.68 -5.25
N GLY A 142 -33.56 -9.61 -5.82
CA GLY A 142 -32.32 -9.99 -5.17
C GLY A 142 -31.76 -8.91 -4.25
N ASP A 143 -30.57 -9.14 -3.72
CA ASP A 143 -29.89 -8.27 -2.75
C ASP A 143 -29.90 -6.77 -3.13
N TYR A 144 -30.48 -5.93 -2.26
CA TYR A 144 -30.52 -4.48 -2.38
C TYR A 144 -29.54 -3.78 -1.43
N ARG A 145 -28.78 -4.55 -0.64
CA ARG A 145 -27.82 -4.00 0.30
C ARG A 145 -26.75 -3.25 -0.48
N ARG A 146 -26.41 -2.06 0.04
CA ARG A 146 -25.32 -1.24 -0.45
C ARG A 146 -24.31 -1.06 0.65
N PHE A 147 -23.04 -1.03 0.27
CA PHE A 147 -21.95 -0.98 1.23
C PHE A 147 -21.01 0.20 0.95
N ALA A 148 -20.41 0.72 2.00
CA ALA A 148 -19.19 1.51 1.93
C ALA A 148 -18.02 0.63 2.38
N ILE A 149 -16.89 0.71 1.70
CA ILE A 149 -15.73 -0.14 1.95
C ILE A 149 -14.43 0.66 1.86
N PHE A 150 -13.46 0.34 2.72
CA PHE A 150 -12.08 0.75 2.59
C PHE A 150 -11.16 -0.31 3.24
N CYS A 151 -9.87 -0.21 2.98
CA CYS A 151 -8.86 -1.09 3.55
C CYS A 151 -7.87 -0.33 4.42
N ILE A 152 -7.38 -0.99 5.46
CA ILE A 152 -6.23 -0.54 6.25
C ILE A 152 -5.09 -1.53 6.00
N VAL A 153 -3.91 -0.99 5.70
CA VAL A 153 -2.67 -1.74 5.50
C VAL A 153 -1.64 -1.26 6.50
N ARG A 154 -0.99 -2.20 7.19
CA ARG A 154 -0.04 -1.90 8.26
C ARG A 154 1.23 -2.72 8.13
N VAL A 155 2.37 -2.07 8.40
CA VAL A 155 3.69 -2.69 8.58
C VAL A 155 4.33 -2.09 9.83
N GLY A 156 4.54 -2.90 10.87
CA GLY A 156 5.00 -2.40 12.17
C GLY A 156 4.07 -1.33 12.73
N ALA A 157 4.62 -0.14 13.00
CA ALA A 157 3.89 1.03 13.46
C ALA A 157 3.32 1.92 12.33
N GLU A 158 3.70 1.69 11.07
CA GLU A 158 3.21 2.48 9.93
C GLU A 158 1.85 1.94 9.44
N ILE A 159 0.87 2.84 9.29
CA ILE A 159 -0.49 2.51 8.83
C ILE A 159 -0.89 3.40 7.67
N GLN A 160 -1.29 2.78 6.57
CA GLN A 160 -1.91 3.44 5.42
C GLN A 160 -3.30 2.88 5.18
N ASP A 161 -4.16 3.68 4.56
CA ASP A 161 -5.52 3.30 4.24
C ASP A 161 -5.89 3.73 2.82
N THR A 162 -6.77 2.97 2.20
CA THR A 162 -7.28 3.24 0.84
C THR A 162 -8.38 4.29 0.88
N SER A 163 -8.68 4.91 -0.26
CA SER A 163 -9.88 5.73 -0.40
C SER A 163 -11.16 4.93 -0.09
N LEU A 164 -12.18 5.64 0.39
CA LEU A 164 -13.50 5.05 0.63
C LEU A 164 -14.23 4.84 -0.70
N LEU A 165 -14.72 3.62 -0.94
CA LEU A 165 -15.57 3.31 -2.08
C LEU A 165 -16.99 3.08 -1.62
N PHE A 166 -17.94 3.81 -2.21
CA PHE A 166 -19.37 3.68 -1.97
C PHE A 166 -20.17 4.36 -3.11
N PRO A 167 -21.40 3.91 -3.40
CA PRO A 167 -22.00 2.67 -2.92
C PRO A 167 -21.47 1.45 -3.67
N ILE A 168 -21.23 0.35 -2.94
CA ILE A 168 -20.96 -0.97 -3.51
C ILE A 168 -22.27 -1.77 -3.53
N ASP A 169 -22.69 -2.25 -4.69
CA ASP A 169 -23.94 -3.00 -4.86
C ASP A 169 -23.77 -4.23 -5.77
N ARG A 170 -24.85 -5.02 -5.90
CA ARG A 170 -24.87 -6.25 -6.69
C ARG A 170 -24.50 -6.10 -8.17
N LYS A 171 -24.37 -4.89 -8.70
CA LYS A 171 -23.95 -4.67 -10.10
C LYS A 171 -22.44 -4.83 -10.27
N GLN A 172 -21.67 -4.83 -9.18
CA GLN A 172 -20.23 -4.97 -9.20
C GLN A 172 -19.82 -6.41 -8.91
N THR A 173 -18.99 -6.99 -9.77
CA THR A 173 -18.38 -8.31 -9.56
C THR A 173 -17.12 -8.22 -8.72
N ASP A 174 -16.44 -7.07 -8.75
CA ASP A 174 -15.16 -6.87 -8.09
C ASP A 174 -15.07 -5.44 -7.56
N ILE A 175 -14.33 -5.27 -6.47
CA ILE A 175 -13.97 -3.97 -5.90
C ILE A 175 -12.51 -3.72 -6.22
N SER A 176 -12.20 -2.60 -6.86
CA SER A 176 -10.82 -2.24 -7.25
C SER A 176 -10.45 -0.89 -6.64
N PHE A 177 -9.38 -0.86 -5.85
CA PHE A 177 -8.84 0.37 -5.29
C PHE A 177 -7.76 0.96 -6.21
N PRO A 178 -7.83 2.27 -6.53
CA PRO A 178 -6.81 2.93 -7.34
C PRO A 178 -5.55 3.31 -6.53
N ASP A 179 -5.60 3.14 -5.20
CA ASP A 179 -4.54 3.55 -4.30
C ASP A 179 -3.25 2.73 -4.49
N ILE A 180 -2.12 3.43 -4.42
CA ILE A 180 -0.79 2.84 -4.29
C ILE A 180 -0.28 3.24 -2.91
N LEU A 181 -0.06 2.26 -2.05
CA LEU A 181 0.38 2.48 -0.67
C LEU A 181 1.86 2.16 -0.57
N LEU A 182 2.65 3.04 0.06
CA LEU A 182 4.12 3.03 0.01
C LEU A 182 4.72 3.10 1.42
N PHE A 183 5.43 2.05 1.84
CA PHE A 183 6.11 1.97 3.12
C PHE A 183 7.62 2.12 2.95
N ASN A 184 8.26 2.85 3.85
CA ASN A 184 9.70 3.12 3.78
C ASN A 184 10.44 2.45 4.95
N ASN A 185 11.73 2.17 4.76
CA ASN A 185 12.60 1.57 5.78
C ASN A 185 12.05 0.24 6.35
N VAL A 186 11.48 -0.58 5.48
CA VAL A 186 10.88 -1.88 5.84
C VAL A 186 11.97 -2.95 5.93
N PRO A 187 12.09 -3.71 7.04
CA PRO A 187 13.06 -4.81 7.13
C PRO A 187 12.68 -5.96 6.20
N ALA A 188 13.60 -6.87 5.89
CA ALA A 188 13.29 -8.03 5.05
C ALA A 188 12.32 -9.02 5.72
N GLU A 189 12.28 -9.02 7.05
CA GLU A 189 11.46 -9.86 7.91
C GLU A 189 10.06 -9.26 8.18
N PHE A 190 9.62 -8.30 7.35
CA PHE A 190 8.36 -7.62 7.57
C PHE A 190 7.15 -8.57 7.54
N GLU A 191 6.15 -8.24 8.34
CA GLU A 191 4.79 -8.76 8.22
C GLU A 191 3.86 -7.58 7.90
N LEU A 192 3.25 -7.61 6.72
CA LEU A 192 2.24 -6.66 6.30
C LEU A 192 0.86 -7.25 6.60
N SER A 193 0.02 -6.51 7.34
CA SER A 193 -1.37 -6.88 7.58
C SER A 193 -2.31 -6.02 6.75
N LEU A 194 -3.20 -6.65 5.99
CA LEU A 194 -4.30 -6.04 5.26
C LEU A 194 -5.60 -6.33 6.01
N GLU A 195 -6.41 -5.31 6.24
CA GLU A 195 -7.72 -5.40 6.88
C GLU A 195 -8.77 -4.71 6.00
N VAL A 196 -9.88 -5.40 5.76
CA VAL A 196 -10.99 -4.91 4.93
C VAL A 196 -12.14 -4.50 5.83
N TYR A 197 -12.58 -3.25 5.76
CA TYR A 197 -13.67 -2.72 6.57
C TYR A 197 -14.86 -2.37 5.70
N SER A 198 -16.07 -2.68 6.16
CA SER A 198 -17.29 -2.26 5.48
C SER A 198 -18.37 -1.74 6.43
N HIS A 199 -19.26 -0.92 5.87
CA HIS A 199 -20.46 -0.39 6.51
C HIS A 199 -21.66 -0.56 5.57
N ILE A 200 -22.77 -1.07 6.08
CA ILE A 200 -24.02 -1.18 5.32
C ILE A 200 -24.79 0.14 5.32
N LEU A 201 -25.17 0.62 4.13
CA LEU A 201 -25.91 1.88 3.98
C LEU A 201 -27.38 1.68 4.34
N GLN A 202 -27.84 2.34 5.42
CA GLN A 202 -29.18 2.12 6.00
C GLN A 202 -30.34 2.67 5.16
N GLU A 203 -30.13 3.70 4.34
CA GLU A 203 -31.21 4.46 3.69
C GLU A 203 -32.10 3.62 2.74
N ASP A 204 -31.58 2.50 2.21
CA ASP A 204 -32.28 1.67 1.22
C ASP A 204 -32.88 0.35 1.76
N LEU A 205 -32.64 -0.01 3.03
CA LEU A 205 -33.32 -1.17 3.66
C LEU A 205 -34.84 -0.95 3.76
N SER A 206 -35.28 0.30 3.70
CA SER A 206 -36.68 0.72 3.73
C SER A 206 -37.42 0.51 2.41
N ILE A 207 -36.71 0.35 1.27
CA ILE A 207 -37.31 0.18 -0.06
C ILE A 207 -38.08 -1.15 -0.16
N ALA A 208 -37.67 -2.15 0.61
CA ALA A 208 -38.30 -3.48 0.62
C ALA A 208 -39.43 -3.64 1.66
N SER A 209 -39.71 -2.63 2.49
CA SER A 209 -40.74 -2.70 3.52
C SER A 209 -41.80 -1.62 3.31
N THR A 210 -43.05 -2.03 3.08
CA THR A 210 -44.22 -1.13 3.13
C THR A 210 -44.11 -0.19 4.33
N PRO A 211 -44.24 1.14 4.16
CA PRO A 211 -44.09 2.07 5.25
C PRO A 211 -45.17 1.79 6.29
N ARG A 212 -44.80 1.15 7.41
CA ARG A 212 -45.69 1.04 8.56
C ARG A 212 -45.95 2.47 9.02
N LYS A 213 -47.18 2.95 8.79
CA LYS A 213 -47.69 4.24 9.25
C LYS A 213 -47.41 4.40 10.74
N ILE A 214 -46.31 5.06 11.09
CA ILE A 214 -46.02 5.49 12.46
C ILE A 214 -46.96 6.67 12.72
N ARG A 215 -48.15 6.37 13.22
CA ARG A 215 -49.11 7.35 13.73
C ARG A 215 -48.60 7.83 15.09
N ARG A 216 -47.71 8.83 15.11
CA ARG A 216 -47.31 9.52 16.35
C ARG A 216 -48.27 10.68 16.61
N THR A 217 -49.34 10.41 17.35
CA THR A 217 -50.13 11.45 18.02
C THR A 217 -49.44 11.74 19.36
N ILE A 218 -48.75 12.87 19.47
CA ILE A 218 -48.08 13.30 20.70
C ILE A 218 -49.13 14.04 21.54
N HIS A 219 -49.58 13.44 22.64
CA HIS A 219 -50.32 14.17 23.67
C HIS A 219 -49.32 14.82 24.64
N SER A 220 -49.53 16.11 24.89
CA SER A 220 -48.65 16.97 25.68
C SER A 220 -48.82 16.74 27.19
N SER A 221 -47.91 15.98 27.80
CA SER A 221 -47.52 16.14 29.21
C SER A 221 -46.27 15.30 29.50
N ILE A 222 -45.11 15.96 29.62
CA ILE A 222 -43.81 15.30 29.87
C ILE A 222 -43.38 15.52 31.34
N SER A 223 -43.29 14.43 32.10
CA SER A 223 -42.66 14.41 33.43
C SER A 223 -41.13 14.31 33.34
N LYS A 224 -40.42 14.89 34.32
CA LYS A 224 -38.95 14.95 34.43
C LYS A 224 -38.22 13.59 34.35
N THR A 225 -38.91 12.48 34.61
CA THR A 225 -38.35 11.12 34.52
C THR A 225 -38.29 10.59 33.07
N VAL A 226 -39.14 11.08 32.17
CA VAL A 226 -39.16 10.69 30.75
C VAL A 226 -38.05 11.40 29.96
N GLY A 227 -37.63 12.59 30.39
CA GLY A 227 -36.53 13.34 29.77
C GLY A 227 -35.19 12.59 29.76
N ARG A 228 -34.85 11.85 30.82
CA ARG A 228 -33.63 11.02 30.86
C ARG A 228 -33.71 9.83 29.90
N LYS A 229 -34.88 9.22 29.74
CA LYS A 229 -35.12 8.16 28.73
C LYS A 229 -35.15 8.71 27.30
N PHE A 230 -35.62 9.94 27.11
CA PHE A 230 -35.62 10.62 25.81
C PHE A 230 -34.20 11.05 25.39
N VAL A 231 -33.35 11.50 26.33
CA VAL A 231 -31.93 11.77 26.07
C VAL A 231 -31.16 10.47 25.78
N ALA A 232 -31.47 9.36 26.45
CA ALA A 232 -30.91 8.05 26.12
C ALA A 232 -31.40 7.52 24.77
N ALA A 233 -32.68 7.73 24.42
CA ALA A 233 -33.23 7.39 23.12
C ALA A 233 -32.68 8.28 21.99
N LEU A 234 -32.45 9.58 22.24
CA LEU A 234 -31.77 10.49 21.33
C LEU A 234 -30.28 10.15 21.20
N ARG A 235 -29.59 9.78 22.28
CA ARG A 235 -28.22 9.26 22.22
C ARG A 235 -28.15 7.97 21.40
N ASN A 236 -29.09 7.04 21.60
CA ASN A 236 -29.20 5.83 20.78
C ASN A 236 -29.56 6.15 19.31
N GLU A 237 -30.39 7.18 19.04
CA GLU A 237 -30.66 7.64 17.66
C GLU A 237 -29.45 8.35 17.03
N TYR A 238 -28.60 9.02 17.82
CA TYR A 238 -27.36 9.65 17.34
C TYR A 238 -26.24 8.61 17.13
N GLU A 239 -26.08 7.64 18.03
CA GLU A 239 -25.17 6.49 17.84
C GLU A 239 -25.63 5.60 16.68
N SER A 240 -26.94 5.46 16.46
CA SER A 240 -27.51 4.74 15.30
C SER A 240 -27.33 5.46 13.96
N LYS A 241 -26.95 6.74 13.94
CA LYS A 241 -26.78 7.56 12.72
C LYS A 241 -25.33 7.69 12.25
N VAL A 242 -24.37 7.37 13.12
CA VAL A 242 -22.95 7.45 12.76
C VAL A 242 -22.57 6.18 11.99
N PRO A 243 -21.95 6.29 10.80
CA PRO A 243 -21.46 5.14 10.09
C PRO A 243 -20.45 4.36 10.92
N GLN A 244 -20.76 3.08 11.19
CA GLN A 244 -19.89 2.18 11.91
C GLN A 244 -19.30 1.15 10.94
N PHE A 245 -17.98 1.15 10.83
CA PHE A 245 -17.24 0.22 10.00
C PHE A 245 -16.86 -1.04 10.78
N GLU A 246 -17.16 -2.20 10.21
CA GLU A 246 -16.88 -3.51 10.78
C GLU A 246 -15.79 -4.23 9.95
N LEU A 247 -14.90 -4.98 10.61
CA LEU A 247 -13.82 -5.74 9.98
C LEU A 247 -14.37 -6.97 9.26
N MET A 248 -14.46 -6.90 7.93
CA MET A 248 -14.98 -7.95 7.05
C MET A 248 -14.02 -9.11 6.86
N ALA A 249 -12.74 -8.80 6.64
CA ALA A 249 -11.74 -9.80 6.34
C ALA A 249 -10.33 -9.26 6.58
N TYR A 250 -9.36 -10.16 6.63
CA TYR A 250 -7.95 -9.79 6.79
C TYR A 250 -7.03 -10.76 6.06
N ALA A 251 -5.82 -10.29 5.74
CA ALA A 251 -4.74 -11.09 5.19
C ALA A 251 -3.40 -10.65 5.77
N LYS A 252 -2.42 -11.55 5.75
CA LYS A 252 -1.03 -11.28 6.11
C LYS A 252 -0.15 -11.61 4.92
N MET A 253 0.84 -10.76 4.68
CA MET A 253 1.80 -10.90 3.59
C MET A 253 3.21 -10.65 4.11
N THR A 254 4.17 -11.35 3.54
CA THR A 254 5.59 -11.33 3.92
C THR A 254 6.46 -11.09 2.69
N LEU A 255 7.78 -11.14 2.86
CA LEU A 255 8.72 -11.08 1.73
C LEU A 255 8.42 -12.15 0.67
N ASP A 256 8.04 -13.36 1.07
CA ASP A 256 7.73 -14.47 0.15
C ASP A 256 6.50 -14.16 -0.73
N ASP A 257 5.63 -13.25 -0.27
CA ASP A 257 4.44 -12.79 -0.98
C ASP A 257 4.73 -11.70 -2.03
N THR A 258 5.98 -11.25 -2.16
CA THR A 258 6.38 -10.18 -3.09
C THR A 258 6.63 -10.67 -4.52
N ASP A 259 6.19 -9.89 -5.50
CA ASP A 259 6.39 -10.13 -6.93
C ASP A 259 6.31 -8.81 -7.75
N GLU A 260 6.84 -8.85 -8.97
CA GLU A 260 6.61 -7.79 -9.96
C GLU A 260 5.19 -7.88 -10.55
N ASN A 261 4.62 -9.09 -10.61
CA ASN A 261 3.29 -9.33 -11.17
C ASN A 261 2.19 -9.26 -10.10
N ILE A 262 0.96 -9.07 -10.56
CA ILE A 262 -0.22 -9.18 -9.69
C ILE A 262 -0.38 -10.65 -9.29
N ARG A 263 -0.63 -10.91 -8.01
CA ARG A 263 -0.87 -12.26 -7.50
C ARG A 263 -2.22 -12.34 -6.81
N SER A 264 -2.84 -13.51 -6.88
CA SER A 264 -4.02 -13.85 -6.08
C SER A 264 -3.57 -14.43 -4.75
N LEU A 265 -4.15 -13.93 -3.67
CA LEU A 265 -3.79 -14.26 -2.30
C LEU A 265 -5.06 -14.57 -1.50
N ASP A 266 -4.92 -15.42 -0.49
CA ASP A 266 -6.02 -15.82 0.37
C ASP A 266 -6.45 -14.68 1.28
N LEU A 267 -7.76 -14.55 1.46
CA LEU A 267 -8.39 -13.56 2.31
C LEU A 267 -9.19 -14.27 3.41
N THR A 268 -8.76 -14.12 4.65
CA THR A 268 -9.46 -14.74 5.79
C THR A 268 -10.69 -13.92 6.13
N LEU A 269 -11.87 -14.49 5.92
CA LEU A 269 -13.15 -13.84 6.23
C LEU A 269 -13.42 -13.88 7.73
N ASN A 270 -13.85 -12.74 8.27
CA ASN A 270 -14.25 -12.67 9.68
C ASN A 270 -15.61 -13.36 9.86
N ASN A 271 -15.81 -14.08 10.96
CA ASN A 271 -17.05 -14.81 11.20
C ASN A 271 -18.12 -13.86 11.75
N PHE A 272 -19.11 -13.52 10.92
CA PHE A 272 -20.19 -12.61 11.29
C PHE A 272 -21.40 -13.27 11.95
N GLY A 273 -21.39 -14.59 12.14
CA GLY A 273 -22.61 -15.32 12.52
C GLY A 273 -23.76 -15.05 11.53
N ASN A 274 -25.00 -15.30 11.94
CA ASN A 274 -26.21 -15.07 11.12
C ASN A 274 -26.52 -13.58 10.83
N LYS A 275 -25.54 -12.67 10.89
CA LYS A 275 -25.73 -11.27 10.49
C LYS A 275 -25.74 -11.19 8.96
N GLY A 276 -26.93 -11.10 8.38
CA GLY A 276 -27.17 -10.86 6.95
C GLY A 276 -26.70 -9.49 6.43
N ASN A 277 -25.70 -8.87 7.06
CA ASN A 277 -25.19 -7.52 6.76
C ASN A 277 -23.70 -7.54 6.32
N ALA A 278 -23.09 -8.70 6.16
CA ALA A 278 -21.72 -8.80 5.65
C ALA A 278 -21.66 -8.57 4.14
N LEU A 279 -20.61 -7.86 3.69
CA LEU A 279 -20.24 -7.74 2.29
C LEU A 279 -19.83 -9.13 1.76
N PRO A 280 -20.37 -9.59 0.61
CA PRO A 280 -20.10 -10.93 0.12
C PRO A 280 -18.73 -11.00 -0.57
N LEU A 281 -17.66 -11.12 0.21
CA LEU A 281 -16.30 -11.29 -0.31
C LEU A 281 -16.06 -12.74 -0.77
N PHE A 282 -15.30 -12.91 -1.86
CA PHE A 282 -15.00 -14.24 -2.43
C PHE A 282 -14.09 -15.11 -1.55
N GLY A 283 -13.29 -14.50 -0.68
CA GLY A 283 -12.27 -15.21 0.12
C GLY A 283 -10.87 -15.20 -0.51
N HIS A 284 -10.71 -14.50 -1.62
CA HIS A 284 -9.40 -14.18 -2.20
C HIS A 284 -9.37 -12.70 -2.60
N PHE A 285 -8.17 -12.16 -2.76
CA PHE A 285 -7.94 -10.83 -3.31
C PHE A 285 -6.73 -10.86 -4.25
N CYS A 286 -6.61 -9.85 -5.09
CA CYS A 286 -5.45 -9.64 -5.94
C CYS A 286 -4.71 -8.37 -5.53
N CYS A 287 -3.39 -8.41 -5.58
CA CYS A 287 -2.56 -7.22 -5.51
C CYS A 287 -1.20 -7.47 -6.15
N ARG A 288 -0.51 -6.39 -6.52
CA ARG A 288 0.95 -6.40 -6.70
C ARG A 288 1.59 -5.91 -5.40
N LEU A 289 2.30 -6.80 -4.73
CA LEU A 289 3.15 -6.48 -3.58
C LEU A 289 4.61 -6.44 -4.05
N ALA A 290 5.15 -5.24 -4.23
CA ALA A 290 6.50 -5.05 -4.76
C ALA A 290 7.43 -4.45 -3.70
N VAL A 291 8.62 -5.02 -3.54
CA VAL A 291 9.64 -4.58 -2.58
C VAL A 291 10.97 -4.28 -3.27
N GLN A 292 11.61 -3.21 -2.83
CA GLN A 292 12.90 -2.77 -3.32
C GLN A 292 13.88 -2.64 -2.16
N PRO A 293 14.81 -3.60 -2.01
CA PRO A 293 15.90 -3.51 -1.04
C PRO A 293 16.70 -2.21 -1.22
N TYR A 294 17.12 -1.62 -0.11
CA TYR A 294 17.95 -0.40 -0.08
C TYR A 294 19.20 -0.49 -0.99
N TYR A 295 19.78 -1.67 -1.07
CA TYR A 295 21.01 -1.98 -1.80
C TYR A 295 20.86 -1.95 -3.34
N ILE A 296 19.62 -1.89 -3.84
CA ILE A 296 19.36 -1.76 -5.28
C ILE A 296 19.61 -0.33 -5.77
N ASP A 297 19.14 0.67 -5.03
CA ASP A 297 19.22 2.06 -5.47
C ASP A 297 20.51 2.76 -5.05
N LYS A 298 21.06 2.39 -3.89
CA LYS A 298 22.20 3.12 -3.32
C LYS A 298 23.54 2.53 -3.74
N GLU A 299 24.47 3.42 -4.08
CA GLU A 299 25.89 3.08 -4.18
C GLU A 299 26.43 2.73 -2.78
N ILE A 300 26.88 1.48 -2.61
CA ILE A 300 27.34 0.97 -1.31
C ILE A 300 28.82 1.27 -1.11
N CYS A 301 29.61 1.03 -2.15
CA CYS A 301 31.04 1.32 -2.16
C CYS A 301 31.47 1.69 -3.56
N ALA A 302 32.41 2.62 -3.68
CA ALA A 302 33.06 2.95 -4.94
C ALA A 302 34.51 3.35 -4.70
N GLY A 303 35.35 3.12 -5.70
CA GLY A 303 36.78 3.39 -5.60
C GLY A 303 37.55 3.00 -6.86
N PHE A 304 38.84 3.30 -6.86
CA PHE A 304 39.75 2.84 -7.90
C PHE A 304 40.43 1.54 -7.46
N ALA A 305 40.55 0.60 -8.39
CA ALA A 305 41.32 -0.62 -8.20
C ALA A 305 42.11 -0.95 -9.47
N ILE A 306 43.04 -1.89 -9.35
CA ILE A 306 43.82 -2.44 -10.44
C ILE A 306 43.26 -3.83 -10.74
N ILE A 307 42.77 -4.02 -11.97
CA ILE A 307 42.24 -5.29 -12.47
C ILE A 307 42.97 -5.58 -13.77
N ASN A 308 43.56 -6.77 -13.90
CA ASN A 308 44.38 -7.17 -15.07
C ASN A 308 45.43 -6.11 -15.44
N SER A 309 46.17 -5.61 -14.43
CA SER A 309 47.20 -4.57 -14.55
C SER A 309 46.71 -3.23 -15.11
N ARG A 310 45.40 -2.95 -15.06
CA ARG A 310 44.81 -1.67 -15.49
C ARG A 310 44.07 -1.00 -14.34
N ARG A 311 44.29 0.30 -14.18
CA ARG A 311 43.53 1.12 -13.23
C ARG A 311 42.10 1.31 -13.74
N CYS A 312 41.14 0.83 -12.96
CA CYS A 312 39.71 0.89 -13.23
C CYS A 312 38.98 1.61 -12.10
N TYR A 313 37.81 2.16 -12.41
CA TYR A 313 36.86 2.65 -11.42
C TYR A 313 35.78 1.59 -11.20
N MET A 314 35.48 1.30 -9.95
CA MET A 314 34.53 0.26 -9.56
C MET A 314 33.44 0.83 -8.68
N ARG A 315 32.25 0.22 -8.79
CA ARG A 315 31.09 0.55 -7.96
C ARG A 315 30.35 -0.72 -7.55
N LEU A 316 30.06 -0.86 -6.26
CA LEU A 316 29.18 -1.88 -5.71
C LEU A 316 27.76 -1.32 -5.60
N ARG A 317 26.84 -1.85 -6.41
CA ARG A 317 25.41 -1.47 -6.44
C ARG A 317 24.59 -2.64 -6.99
N ARG A 318 23.33 -2.80 -6.59
CA ARG A 318 22.43 -3.87 -7.10
C ARG A 318 23.03 -5.27 -6.98
N PHE A 319 23.73 -5.53 -5.88
CA PHE A 319 24.42 -6.82 -5.67
C PHE A 319 25.40 -7.17 -6.82
N GLN A 320 25.99 -6.16 -7.45
CA GLN A 320 26.95 -6.31 -8.54
C GLN A 320 28.09 -5.29 -8.38
N ILE A 321 29.28 -5.70 -8.79
CA ILE A 321 30.45 -4.83 -8.91
C ILE A 321 30.55 -4.42 -10.36
N GLU A 322 30.19 -3.18 -10.65
CA GLU A 322 30.26 -2.59 -11.98
C GLU A 322 31.64 -1.93 -12.18
N ILE A 323 32.29 -2.20 -13.31
CA ILE A 323 33.68 -1.79 -13.57
C ILE A 323 33.77 -0.96 -14.85
N TRP A 324 34.46 0.19 -14.79
CA TRP A 324 34.73 1.07 -15.93
C TRP A 324 36.21 1.49 -16.04
N LYS A 325 36.62 1.96 -17.22
CA LYS A 325 37.97 2.54 -17.44
C LYS A 325 38.23 3.80 -16.61
N SER A 326 37.19 4.57 -16.29
CA SER A 326 37.33 5.87 -15.63
C SER A 326 36.04 6.25 -14.89
N LYS A 327 36.18 7.05 -13.84
CA LYS A 327 35.07 7.62 -13.06
C LYS A 327 34.09 8.45 -13.91
N LYS A 328 34.56 9.05 -15.01
CA LYS A 328 33.72 9.83 -15.95
C LYS A 328 32.76 8.98 -16.79
N CYS A 329 32.95 7.66 -16.85
CA CYS A 329 32.10 6.76 -17.63
C CYS A 329 30.70 6.58 -17.03
N PRO A 330 30.53 6.22 -15.74
CA PRO A 330 29.22 6.10 -15.13
C PRO A 330 28.45 7.44 -15.08
N GLU A 331 29.15 8.57 -14.92
CA GLU A 331 28.53 9.92 -14.98
C GLU A 331 27.89 10.22 -16.35
N LYS A 332 28.43 9.62 -17.42
CA LYS A 332 27.89 9.72 -18.79
C LYS A 332 26.94 8.57 -19.15
N LEU A 333 26.43 7.83 -18.15
CA LEU A 333 25.53 6.68 -18.32
C LEU A 333 26.07 5.59 -19.26
N LYS A 334 27.40 5.46 -19.37
CA LYS A 334 28.02 4.40 -20.19
C LYS A 334 27.90 3.04 -19.48
N LYS A 335 27.58 1.98 -20.24
CA LYS A 335 27.55 0.61 -19.73
C LYS A 335 28.90 0.19 -19.13
N PRO A 336 28.91 -0.61 -18.05
CA PRO A 336 30.14 -1.15 -17.48
C PRO A 336 30.84 -2.07 -18.48
N MET A 337 32.17 -2.13 -18.40
CA MET A 337 32.97 -3.05 -19.22
C MET A 337 32.84 -4.49 -18.75
N HIS A 338 32.75 -4.65 -17.44
CA HIS A 338 32.64 -5.92 -16.78
C HIS A 338 31.79 -5.74 -15.52
N ALA A 339 31.04 -6.77 -15.15
CA ALA A 339 30.22 -6.79 -13.96
C ALA A 339 30.40 -8.13 -13.25
N ILE A 340 30.74 -8.08 -11.96
CA ILE A 340 30.89 -9.27 -11.12
C ILE A 340 29.66 -9.36 -10.23
N CYS A 341 28.89 -10.44 -10.32
CA CYS A 341 27.73 -10.66 -9.46
C CYS A 341 28.17 -10.99 -8.03
N VAL A 342 27.45 -10.45 -7.04
CA VAL A 342 27.66 -10.71 -5.62
C VAL A 342 26.36 -11.31 -5.08
N ASN A 343 26.38 -12.60 -4.78
CA ASN A 343 25.21 -13.32 -4.28
C ASN A 343 25.52 -14.01 -2.95
N LYS A 344 24.50 -14.66 -2.36
CA LYS A 344 24.63 -15.37 -1.08
C LYS A 344 25.70 -16.49 -1.05
N LYS A 345 26.13 -16.99 -2.22
CA LYS A 345 27.17 -18.02 -2.37
C LYS A 345 28.56 -17.42 -2.67
N THR A 346 28.66 -16.13 -2.95
CA THR A 346 29.93 -15.46 -3.22
C THR A 346 30.84 -15.55 -2.00
N THR A 347 32.09 -15.97 -2.21
CA THR A 347 33.11 -16.01 -1.16
C THR A 347 34.13 -14.91 -1.41
N VAL A 348 34.44 -14.13 -0.37
CA VAL A 348 35.40 -13.03 -0.44
C VAL A 348 36.58 -13.34 0.47
N ARG A 349 37.80 -13.31 -0.08
CA ARG A 349 39.04 -13.65 0.66
C ARG A 349 40.09 -12.59 0.44
N ARG A 350 40.83 -12.25 1.49
CA ARG A 350 42.04 -11.42 1.37
C ARG A 350 43.23 -12.28 0.97
N SER A 351 44.13 -11.72 0.18
CA SER A 351 45.37 -12.42 -0.13
C SER A 351 46.29 -12.51 1.07
N LYS A 352 46.86 -13.71 1.26
CA LYS A 352 47.87 -13.98 2.29
C LYS A 352 49.28 -13.60 1.82
N SER A 353 49.51 -13.64 0.50
CA SER A 353 50.84 -13.49 -0.10
C SER A 353 51.09 -12.09 -0.64
N ILE A 354 50.07 -11.44 -1.21
CA ILE A 354 50.20 -10.10 -1.79
C ILE A 354 49.39 -9.11 -0.96
N LYS A 355 50.07 -8.12 -0.39
CA LYS A 355 49.41 -7.03 0.34
C LYS A 355 48.49 -6.28 -0.64
N ASN A 356 47.31 -5.90 -0.17
CA ASN A 356 46.30 -5.14 -0.89
C ASN A 356 45.51 -5.88 -2.00
N GLN A 357 45.53 -7.21 -2.02
CA GLN A 357 44.70 -8.00 -2.95
C GLN A 357 43.47 -8.63 -2.29
N LEU A 358 42.37 -8.64 -3.03
CA LEU A 358 41.10 -9.25 -2.68
C LEU A 358 40.66 -10.23 -3.77
N TYR A 359 40.29 -11.44 -3.36
CA TYR A 359 39.73 -12.49 -4.19
C TYR A 359 38.21 -12.53 -4.02
N ILE A 360 37.49 -12.50 -5.13
CA ILE A 360 36.03 -12.67 -5.19
C ILE A 360 35.77 -13.95 -5.95
N ILE A 361 35.13 -14.90 -5.28
CA ILE A 361 34.96 -16.26 -5.77
C ILE A 361 33.47 -16.54 -5.93
N ASN A 362 33.08 -16.92 -7.14
CA ASN A 362 31.71 -17.24 -7.52
C ASN A 362 31.65 -18.61 -8.20
N ASN A 363 30.61 -19.39 -7.94
CA ASN A 363 30.34 -20.60 -8.69
C ASN A 363 29.32 -20.29 -9.79
N ILE A 364 29.77 -20.36 -11.05
CA ILE A 364 28.96 -20.12 -12.25
C ILE A 364 28.96 -21.42 -13.05
N ASN A 365 27.79 -22.03 -13.26
CA ASN A 365 27.64 -23.29 -13.99
C ASN A 365 28.57 -24.41 -13.46
N ASP A 366 28.62 -24.57 -12.13
CA ASP A 366 29.50 -25.50 -11.41
C ASP A 366 31.02 -25.27 -11.57
N ASN A 367 31.42 -24.18 -12.24
CA ASN A 367 32.80 -23.74 -12.32
C ASN A 367 33.07 -22.63 -11.31
N GLU A 368 34.14 -22.77 -10.54
CA GLU A 368 34.64 -21.74 -9.63
C GLU A 368 35.37 -20.66 -10.44
N VAL A 369 34.78 -19.47 -10.51
CA VAL A 369 35.37 -18.28 -11.13
C VAL A 369 35.92 -17.39 -10.02
N CYS A 370 37.22 -17.08 -10.10
CA CYS A 370 37.91 -16.22 -9.14
C CYS A 370 38.37 -14.92 -9.81
N ASP A 371 37.78 -13.81 -9.40
CA ASP A 371 38.19 -12.47 -9.78
C ASP A 371 39.19 -11.91 -8.75
N ILE A 372 40.34 -11.44 -9.25
CA ILE A 372 41.41 -10.86 -8.44
C ILE A 372 41.39 -9.34 -8.58
N ILE A 373 41.28 -8.64 -7.45
CA ILE A 373 41.19 -7.19 -7.40
C ILE A 373 42.30 -6.65 -6.51
N GLU A 374 43.13 -5.77 -7.04
CA GLU A 374 44.24 -5.16 -6.32
C GLU A 374 43.94 -3.69 -6.00
N PHE A 375 44.23 -3.28 -4.77
CA PHE A 375 43.98 -1.93 -4.27
C PHE A 375 45.27 -1.20 -3.93
N HIS A 376 45.21 0.13 -3.87
CA HIS A 376 46.39 0.96 -3.59
C HIS A 376 46.76 0.95 -2.10
N SER A 377 45.78 0.74 -1.22
CA SER A 377 45.95 0.76 0.23
C SER A 377 45.28 -0.44 0.90
N ASN A 378 45.75 -0.81 2.09
CA ASN A 378 45.12 -1.84 2.90
C ASN A 378 43.75 -1.39 3.44
N GLU A 379 43.59 -0.09 3.67
CA GLU A 379 42.34 0.53 4.11
C GLU A 379 41.24 0.35 3.05
N ASP A 380 41.57 0.52 1.77
CA ASP A 380 40.64 0.24 0.67
C ASP A 380 40.24 -1.24 0.63
N VAL A 381 41.19 -2.17 0.86
CA VAL A 381 40.87 -3.61 0.96
C VAL A 381 39.91 -3.88 2.10
N GLN A 382 40.16 -3.31 3.28
CA GLN A 382 39.29 -3.46 4.45
C GLN A 382 37.88 -2.95 4.13
N LYS A 383 37.77 -1.73 3.60
CA LYS A 383 36.51 -1.10 3.22
C LYS A 383 35.71 -1.96 2.22
N TRP A 384 36.36 -2.45 1.17
CA TRP A 384 35.71 -3.28 0.16
C TRP A 384 35.33 -4.66 0.71
N PHE A 385 36.20 -5.27 1.51
CA PHE A 385 35.91 -6.55 2.17
C PHE A 385 34.66 -6.45 3.06
N ASP A 386 34.57 -5.43 3.90
CA ASP A 386 33.44 -5.23 4.80
C ASP A 386 32.16 -4.92 4.02
N SER A 387 32.25 -4.06 3.00
CA SER A 387 31.11 -3.72 2.12
C SER A 387 30.56 -4.95 1.39
N LEU A 388 31.44 -5.82 0.88
CA LEU A 388 31.05 -7.05 0.21
C LEU A 388 30.47 -8.07 1.19
N ALA A 389 31.07 -8.24 2.37
CA ALA A 389 30.55 -9.12 3.40
C ALA A 389 29.13 -8.73 3.83
N ILE A 390 28.86 -7.43 3.99
CA ILE A 390 27.51 -6.91 4.24
C ILE A 390 26.60 -7.20 3.04
N CYS A 391 27.04 -6.89 1.82
CA CYS A 391 26.25 -7.10 0.60
C CYS A 391 25.83 -8.57 0.41
N ILE A 392 26.69 -9.53 0.72
CA ILE A 392 26.40 -10.98 0.67
C ILE A 392 25.33 -11.36 1.69
N LYS A 393 25.45 -10.87 2.93
CA LYS A 393 24.44 -11.09 3.98
C LYS A 393 23.09 -10.52 3.57
N GLU A 394 23.08 -9.31 3.02
CA GLU A 394 21.86 -8.66 2.53
C GLU A 394 21.23 -9.41 1.36
N HIS A 395 22.03 -9.90 0.41
CA HIS A 395 21.52 -10.72 -0.68
C HIS A 395 20.85 -12.00 -0.14
N ALA A 396 21.43 -12.62 0.89
CA ALA A 396 20.81 -13.79 1.52
C ALA A 396 19.49 -13.42 2.22
N ARG A 397 19.47 -12.28 2.91
CA ARG A 397 18.33 -11.77 3.68
C ARG A 397 17.12 -11.39 2.81
N TRP A 398 17.35 -10.75 1.68
CA TRP A 398 16.30 -10.28 0.75
C TRP A 398 15.81 -11.34 -0.25
N LYS A 399 16.28 -12.59 -0.15
CA LYS A 399 15.80 -13.75 -0.94
C LYS A 399 15.66 -13.43 -2.45
N HIS A 400 14.50 -13.71 -3.03
CA HIS A 400 14.19 -13.48 -4.45
C HIS A 400 14.11 -12.00 -4.81
N ALA A 401 13.80 -11.10 -3.87
CA ALA A 401 13.78 -9.66 -4.11
C ALA A 401 15.18 -9.07 -4.36
N ALA A 402 16.25 -9.75 -3.95
CA ALA A 402 17.62 -9.40 -4.35
C ALA A 402 17.96 -9.88 -5.77
N MET A 403 17.26 -10.90 -6.27
CA MET A 403 17.54 -11.54 -7.56
C MET A 403 16.75 -10.91 -8.71
N LYS A 404 15.46 -10.65 -8.47
CA LYS A 404 14.55 -10.05 -9.45
C LYS A 404 14.15 -8.66 -8.98
N LEU A 405 14.43 -7.67 -9.81
CA LEU A 405 14.09 -6.29 -9.52
C LEU A 405 12.57 -6.11 -9.61
N GLN A 406 11.95 -5.68 -8.52
CA GLN A 406 10.53 -5.39 -8.48
C GLN A 406 10.34 -3.88 -8.61
N GLN A 407 9.50 -3.45 -9.55
CA GLN A 407 9.27 -2.02 -9.78
C GLN A 407 8.29 -1.49 -8.73
N ILE A 408 8.71 -0.43 -8.03
CA ILE A 408 7.83 0.35 -7.18
C ILE A 408 7.35 1.54 -8.01
N PRO A 409 6.02 1.79 -8.10
CA PRO A 409 5.51 2.95 -8.81
C PRO A 409 6.15 4.24 -8.29
N TYR A 410 6.77 5.00 -9.19
CA TYR A 410 7.49 6.22 -8.83
C TYR A 410 6.54 7.25 -8.19
N SER A 411 6.93 7.75 -7.03
CA SER A 411 6.44 9.04 -6.53
C SER A 411 7.07 10.13 -7.39
N GLU A 412 6.28 10.97 -8.05
CA GLU A 412 6.70 12.05 -8.96
C GLU A 412 7.64 13.14 -8.36
N TYR A 413 8.24 12.93 -7.17
CA TYR A 413 9.04 13.97 -6.51
C TYR A 413 10.41 13.52 -5.96
N SER A 414 10.99 12.43 -6.44
CA SER A 414 12.38 12.09 -6.12
C SER A 414 13.29 12.12 -7.35
N ASN A 415 13.48 13.30 -7.94
CA ASN A 415 14.70 13.82 -8.59
C ASN A 415 14.33 14.93 -9.58
N GLU A 416 14.77 16.17 -9.32
CA GLU A 416 14.65 17.30 -10.26
C GLU A 416 15.51 17.17 -11.53
N ASN A 417 16.09 16.00 -11.84
CA ASN A 417 17.04 15.87 -12.96
C ASN A 417 16.90 14.57 -13.78
N ALA A 418 15.69 14.26 -14.27
CA ALA A 418 15.54 13.25 -15.32
C ALA A 418 14.36 13.57 -16.25
N ASN A 419 14.59 14.45 -17.22
CA ASN A 419 13.79 14.50 -18.44
C ASN A 419 14.03 13.21 -19.24
N ILE A 420 13.22 12.16 -19.04
CA ILE A 420 13.09 11.06 -19.99
C ILE A 420 11.63 10.60 -20.08
N ILE A 421 10.97 11.12 -21.13
CA ILE A 421 10.02 10.46 -22.03
C ILE A 421 9.01 9.52 -21.38
N ASN A 422 7.81 10.07 -21.17
CA ASN A 422 6.58 9.32 -21.07
C ASN A 422 6.36 8.50 -22.34
N THR A 423 6.42 7.18 -22.23
CA THR A 423 5.73 6.26 -23.12
C THR A 423 5.10 5.18 -22.26
N PHE A 424 4.14 5.58 -21.43
CA PHE A 424 3.19 4.63 -20.85
C PHE A 424 2.25 4.21 -21.98
N ASP A 425 2.43 2.97 -22.43
CA ASP A 425 1.60 2.28 -23.39
C ASP A 425 0.12 2.38 -22.96
N GLU A 426 -0.71 3.03 -23.78
CA GLU A 426 -2.15 3.22 -23.58
C GLU A 426 -2.98 1.92 -23.62
N LYS A 427 -2.35 0.74 -23.60
CA LYS A 427 -3.03 -0.54 -23.84
C LYS A 427 -3.74 -1.15 -22.62
N ASN A 428 -3.50 -0.67 -21.40
CA ASN A 428 -4.11 -1.26 -20.18
C ASN A 428 -5.40 -0.58 -19.69
N LYS A 429 -6.05 0.26 -20.52
CA LYS A 429 -7.34 0.88 -20.16
C LYS A 429 -8.57 -0.02 -20.27
N ARG A 430 -8.42 -1.32 -20.57
CA ARG A 430 -9.51 -2.30 -20.43
C ARG A 430 -9.25 -3.19 -19.22
N GLN A 431 -9.84 -2.81 -18.10
CA GLN A 431 -9.97 -3.66 -16.91
C GLN A 431 -10.70 -4.95 -17.32
N ARG A 432 -9.97 -6.05 -17.46
CA ARG A 432 -10.52 -7.37 -17.76
C ARG A 432 -11.05 -8.04 -16.48
N SER A 433 -11.98 -8.96 -16.66
CA SER A 433 -12.50 -9.74 -15.53
C SER A 433 -11.42 -10.70 -15.03
N LEU A 434 -11.44 -11.06 -13.75
CA LEU A 434 -10.47 -12.00 -13.14
C LEU A 434 -10.47 -13.38 -13.86
N TYR A 435 -11.61 -13.74 -14.46
CA TYR A 435 -11.76 -14.93 -15.31
C TYR A 435 -10.96 -14.89 -16.63
N ASP A 436 -10.57 -13.70 -17.09
CA ASP A 436 -9.74 -13.53 -18.28
C ASP A 436 -8.23 -13.62 -17.97
N GLU A 437 -7.86 -13.55 -16.67
CA GLU A 437 -6.47 -13.47 -16.19
C GLU A 437 -5.99 -14.78 -15.52
N THR A 438 -6.87 -15.76 -15.33
CA THR A 438 -6.45 -17.11 -14.92
C THR A 438 -5.65 -17.77 -16.03
N SER A 439 -4.35 -17.91 -15.83
CA SER A 439 -3.40 -18.61 -16.71
C SER A 439 -3.59 -20.14 -16.65
N LEU A 440 -4.78 -20.62 -17.04
CA LEU A 440 -5.01 -22.04 -17.29
C LEU A 440 -4.36 -22.50 -18.61
N ILE A 441 -3.96 -21.58 -19.48
CA ILE A 441 -3.42 -21.88 -20.81
C ILE A 441 -1.88 -21.89 -20.84
N ASP A 442 -1.20 -21.19 -19.93
CA ASP A 442 0.28 -21.10 -19.94
C ASP A 442 0.97 -22.38 -19.44
N ASN A 443 0.29 -23.21 -18.66
CA ASN A 443 0.85 -24.49 -18.21
C ASN A 443 0.88 -25.56 -19.30
N ILE A 444 0.13 -25.41 -20.40
CA ILE A 444 0.12 -26.38 -21.50
C ILE A 444 1.24 -26.10 -22.52
N TYR A 445 1.74 -24.86 -22.61
CA TYR A 445 2.80 -24.49 -23.55
C TYR A 445 4.22 -24.55 -22.96
N ARG A 446 4.39 -24.72 -21.64
CA ARG A 446 5.71 -24.83 -21.01
C ARG A 446 6.37 -26.19 -21.16
N GLU A 447 5.65 -27.24 -21.55
CA GLU A 447 6.26 -28.56 -21.84
C GLU A 447 6.84 -28.68 -23.25
N ALA A 448 6.58 -27.73 -24.16
CA ALA A 448 6.96 -27.87 -25.57
C ALA A 448 8.17 -27.06 -26.05
N ASN A 449 8.71 -26.10 -25.27
CA ASN A 449 9.74 -25.17 -25.78
C ASN A 449 10.92 -24.95 -24.82
N ILE A 450 11.65 -26.02 -24.51
CA ILE A 450 13.05 -25.91 -24.03
C ILE A 450 13.96 -26.25 -25.22
N VAL A 451 14.28 -25.24 -26.03
CA VAL A 451 15.46 -25.25 -26.91
C VAL A 451 16.16 -23.90 -26.74
N CYS A 452 17.38 -23.94 -26.23
CA CYS A 452 18.28 -22.80 -26.02
C CYS A 452 18.64 -22.09 -27.32
N PRO A 453 18.95 -20.78 -27.30
CA PRO A 453 19.83 -20.18 -28.30
C PRO A 453 21.21 -19.89 -27.71
N ASN A 454 22.23 -20.50 -28.34
CA ASN A 454 23.64 -20.14 -28.27
C ASN A 454 23.87 -18.74 -28.87
N MET A 455 24.67 -17.90 -28.19
CA MET A 455 25.89 -17.22 -28.67
C MET A 455 26.30 -16.09 -27.73
#